data_AF-A0A7V9QA67-F1
#
_entry.id   AF-A0A7V9QA67-F1
#
_cell.length_a   1.000
_cell.length_b   1.000
_cell.length_c   1.000
_cell.angle_alpha   90.00
_cell.angle_beta   90.00
_cell.angle_gamma   90.00
#
_symmetry.space_group_name_H-M   'P 1'
#
loop_
_entity.id
_entity.type
_entity.pdbx_description
1 polymer ?
#
loop_
_entity_poly.entity_id
_entity_poly.type
_entity_poly.pdbx_seq_one_letter_code
_entity_poly.pdbx_strand_id
1 'polypeptide(L)'
;MEKGTDFLKSQINNAVMQHNTLLDSLRDHEKQAEDQRFRDLCARHIPSMEGHQRMLEEYQAELGAEAGAGKKVLGRVMAAGKDLADSARGSDFIRLVEDIVMARQSEDTFKTFREAGKMLGDMRLQQIGDVGERHHDEFV
;
A
#
# COMPACT_ATOMS: atom_id res chain seq x y z
N MET A 1 19.15 19.25 9.52
CA MET A 1 18.85 17.87 9.11
C MET A 1 17.44 17.41 9.49
N GLU A 2 16.68 18.16 10.30
CA GLU A 2 15.26 17.86 10.64
C GLU A 2 14.34 17.63 9.43
N LYS A 3 14.52 18.40 8.34
CA LYS A 3 13.66 18.30 7.15
C LYS A 3 13.68 16.93 6.47
N GLY A 4 14.79 16.19 6.56
CA GLY A 4 14.91 14.85 5.96
C GLY A 4 14.12 13.81 6.73
N THR A 5 14.18 13.86 8.06
CA THR A 5 13.41 12.98 8.94
C THR A 5 11.91 13.25 8.81
N ASP A 6 11.48 14.52 8.77
CA ASP A 6 10.07 14.87 8.58
C ASP A 6 9.53 14.42 7.21
N PHE A 7 10.36 14.53 6.16
CA PHE A 7 10.01 14.04 4.84
C PHE A 7 9.80 12.52 4.85
N LEU A 8 10.72 11.77 5.45
CA LEU A 8 10.61 10.31 5.56
C LEU A 8 9.35 9.90 6.33
N LYS A 9 9.08 10.52 7.48
CA LYS A 9 7.83 10.30 8.24
C LYS A 9 6.59 10.51 7.38
N SER A 10 6.56 11.59 6.60
CA SER A 10 5.46 11.87 5.67
C SER A 10 5.31 10.80 4.59
N GLN A 11 6.42 10.32 4.01
CA GLN A 11 6.38 9.24 3.01
C GLN A 11 5.87 7.92 3.61
N ILE A 12 6.33 7.54 4.80
CA ILE A 12 5.87 6.34 5.49
C ILE A 12 4.38 6.45 5.83
N ASN A 13 3.93 7.59 6.35
CA ASN A 13 2.50 7.83 6.63
C ASN A 13 1.63 7.68 5.38
N ASN A 14 2.09 8.21 4.24
CA ASN A 14 1.37 8.06 2.97
C ASN A 14 1.33 6.61 2.51
N ALA A 15 2.47 5.89 2.60
CA ALA A 15 2.56 4.49 2.23
C ALA A 15 1.63 3.61 3.08
N VAL A 16 1.59 3.81 4.41
CA VAL A 16 0.67 3.10 5.32
C VAL A 16 -0.78 3.31 4.90
N MET A 17 -1.20 4.54 4.59
CA MET A 17 -2.58 4.83 4.19
C MET A 17 -2.93 4.25 2.82
N GLN A 18 -2.05 4.40 1.83
CA GLN A 18 -2.27 3.91 0.47
C GLN A 18 -2.28 2.39 0.42
N HIS A 19 -1.31 1.75 1.08
CA HIS A 19 -1.22 0.30 1.14
C HIS A 19 -2.41 -0.32 1.89
N ASN A 20 -2.88 0.32 2.98
CA ASN A 20 -4.11 -0.15 3.64
C ASN A 20 -5.34 -0.08 2.72
N THR A 21 -5.40 0.93 1.84
CA THR A 21 -6.50 1.03 0.86
C THR A 21 -6.50 -0.16 -0.11
N LEU A 22 -5.32 -0.56 -0.60
CA LEU A 22 -5.19 -1.78 -1.42
C LEU A 22 -5.60 -3.03 -0.63
N LEU A 23 -5.11 -3.18 0.60
CA LEU A 23 -5.43 -4.34 1.45
C LEU A 23 -6.93 -4.46 1.72
N ASP A 24 -7.61 -3.35 2.02
CA ASP A 24 -9.06 -3.34 2.23
C ASP A 24 -9.81 -3.69 0.93
N SER A 25 -9.36 -3.19 -0.23
CA SER A 25 -9.90 -3.56 -1.55
C SER A 25 -9.82 -5.07 -1.79
N LEU A 26 -8.66 -5.69 -1.57
CA LEU A 26 -8.47 -7.14 -1.75
C LEU A 26 -9.40 -7.95 -0.83
N ARG A 27 -9.57 -7.53 0.42
CA ARG A 27 -10.46 -8.19 1.39
C ARG A 27 -11.94 -8.06 1.00
N ASP A 28 -12.33 -6.95 0.40
CA ASP A 28 -13.69 -6.76 -0.11
C ASP A 28 -13.92 -7.62 -1.34
N HIS A 29 -12.97 -7.65 -2.29
CA HIS A 29 -13.07 -8.46 -3.51
C HIS A 29 -13.06 -9.97 -3.23
N GLU A 30 -12.29 -10.44 -2.25
CA GLU A 30 -12.36 -11.84 -1.77
C GLU A 30 -13.79 -12.25 -1.38
N LYS A 31 -14.57 -11.33 -0.81
CA LYS A 31 -15.94 -11.61 -0.31
C LYS A 31 -17.02 -11.35 -1.34
N GLN A 32 -16.82 -10.36 -2.21
CA GLN A 32 -17.89 -9.75 -3.01
C GLN A 32 -17.77 -10.01 -4.52
N ALA A 33 -16.60 -10.43 -5.02
CA ALA A 33 -16.44 -10.70 -6.45
C ALA A 33 -17.31 -11.89 -6.90
N GLU A 34 -17.82 -11.81 -8.13
CA GLU A 34 -18.65 -12.86 -8.76
C GLU A 34 -17.78 -13.96 -9.38
N ASP A 35 -16.61 -13.62 -9.92
CA ASP A 35 -15.64 -14.56 -10.49
C ASP A 35 -14.81 -15.23 -9.38
N GLN A 36 -14.98 -16.55 -9.22
CA GLN A 36 -14.26 -17.34 -8.24
C GLN A 36 -12.73 -17.24 -8.38
N ARG A 37 -12.20 -17.10 -9.61
CA ARG A 37 -10.76 -16.98 -9.83
C ARG A 37 -10.21 -15.66 -9.30
N PHE A 38 -11.01 -14.60 -9.36
CA PHE A 38 -10.62 -13.31 -8.80
C PHE A 38 -10.64 -13.37 -7.27
N ARG A 39 -11.66 -13.99 -6.68
CA ARG A 39 -11.69 -14.26 -5.23
C ARG A 39 -10.46 -15.04 -4.76
N ASP A 40 -10.12 -16.11 -5.48
CA ASP A 40 -8.97 -16.98 -5.17
C ASP A 40 -7.64 -16.21 -5.30
N LEU A 41 -7.53 -15.31 -6.29
CA LEU A 41 -6.38 -14.42 -6.45
C LEU A 41 -6.24 -13.50 -5.23
N CYS A 42 -7.30 -12.79 -4.84
CA CYS A 42 -7.28 -11.93 -3.65
C CYS A 42 -6.90 -12.73 -2.40
N ALA A 43 -7.56 -13.85 -2.14
CA ALA A 43 -7.30 -14.73 -0.99
C ALA A 43 -5.84 -15.17 -0.90
N ARG A 44 -5.20 -15.48 -2.04
CA ARG A 44 -3.79 -15.91 -2.09
C ARG A 44 -2.83 -14.81 -1.63
N HIS A 45 -3.10 -13.56 -1.98
CA HIS A 45 -2.16 -12.45 -1.74
C HIS A 45 -2.42 -11.69 -0.43
N ILE A 46 -3.65 -11.72 0.11
CA ILE A 46 -4.00 -11.05 1.38
C ILE A 46 -2.98 -11.32 2.50
N PRO A 47 -2.53 -12.56 2.80
CA PRO A 47 -1.60 -12.80 3.90
C PRO A 47 -0.26 -12.06 3.75
N SER A 48 0.28 -11.97 2.52
CA SER A 48 1.51 -11.22 2.25
C SER A 48 1.28 -9.71 2.43
N MET A 49 0.17 -9.19 1.93
CA MET A 49 -0.20 -7.77 2.04
C MET A 49 -0.43 -7.37 3.51
N GLU A 50 -1.08 -8.22 4.32
CA GLU A 50 -1.19 -7.99 5.77
C GLU A 50 0.19 -7.91 6.45
N GLY A 51 1.12 -8.76 6.02
CA GLY A 51 2.51 -8.72 6.47
C GLY A 51 3.20 -7.40 6.11
N HIS A 52 3.05 -6.91 4.88
CA HIS A 52 3.64 -5.64 4.46
C HIS A 52 3.03 -4.44 5.18
N GLN A 53 1.71 -4.43 5.34
CA GLN A 53 1.01 -3.38 6.09
C GLN A 53 1.56 -3.27 7.52
N ARG A 54 1.70 -4.42 8.20
CA ARG A 54 2.26 -4.46 9.54
C ARG A 54 3.70 -3.95 9.59
N MET A 55 4.53 -4.33 8.63
CA MET A 55 5.91 -3.83 8.56
C MET A 55 5.97 -2.30 8.39
N LEU A 56 5.08 -1.72 7.58
CA LEU A 56 4.98 -0.27 7.41
C LEU A 56 4.53 0.42 8.70
N GLU A 57 3.53 -0.12 9.39
CA GLU A 57 3.01 0.40 10.66
C GLU A 57 4.04 0.29 11.80
N GLU A 58 4.75 -0.82 11.90
CA GLU A 58 5.85 -1.00 12.86
C GLU A 58 6.94 0.06 12.65
N TYR A 59 7.36 0.27 11.39
CA TYR A 59 8.37 1.26 11.06
C TYR A 59 7.88 2.69 11.25
N GLN A 60 6.60 2.96 10.97
CA GLN A 60 5.94 4.24 11.29
C GLN A 60 6.02 4.54 12.79
N ALA A 61 5.75 3.54 13.63
CA ALA A 61 5.84 3.65 15.08
C ALA A 61 7.29 3.88 15.54
N GLU A 62 8.26 3.14 14.99
CA GLU A 62 9.70 3.32 15.27
C GLU A 62 10.19 4.75 14.97
N LEU A 63 9.70 5.36 13.89
CA LEU A 63 10.04 6.74 13.54
C LEU A 63 9.40 7.78 14.47
N GLY A 64 8.48 7.38 15.36
CA GLY A 64 7.61 8.32 16.07
C GLY A 64 6.83 9.19 15.07
N ALA A 65 6.37 8.56 13.99
CA ALA A 65 5.53 9.17 12.95
C ALA A 65 4.03 8.92 13.21
N GLU A 66 3.69 8.19 14.28
CA GLU A 66 2.33 8.01 14.76
C GLU A 66 1.64 9.37 14.82
N ALA A 67 0.46 9.43 14.19
CA ALA A 67 -0.19 10.65 13.76
C ALA A 67 -0.43 11.66 14.90
N GLY A 68 0.56 12.50 15.17
CA GLY A 68 0.36 13.82 15.74
C GLY A 68 -0.43 14.64 14.73
N ALA A 69 -1.68 14.94 15.07
CA ALA A 69 -2.61 15.82 14.36
C ALA A 69 -1.93 16.89 13.48
N GLY A 70 -2.00 16.75 12.16
CA GLY A 70 -1.64 17.87 11.28
C GLY A 70 -1.06 17.56 9.92
N LYS A 71 -1.84 16.91 9.04
CA LYS A 71 -2.17 17.43 7.70
C LYS A 71 -2.87 16.33 6.91
N LYS A 72 -4.16 16.55 6.69
CA LYS A 72 -4.93 15.91 5.63
C LYS A 72 -4.23 16.18 4.29
N VAL A 73 -3.35 15.29 3.84
CA VAL A 73 -3.08 15.12 2.40
C VAL A 73 -4.10 14.11 1.89
N LEU A 74 -5.37 14.44 2.09
CA LEU A 74 -6.54 13.66 1.68
C LEU A 74 -6.97 14.11 0.27
N GLY A 75 -5.99 14.35 -0.62
CA GLY A 75 -6.24 14.94 -1.94
C GLY A 75 -6.30 13.91 -3.07
N ARG A 76 -5.50 12.84 -2.99
CA ARG A 76 -5.46 11.78 -4.02
C ARG A 76 -6.30 10.56 -3.66
N VAL A 77 -6.39 10.19 -2.39
CA VAL A 77 -7.17 9.03 -1.93
C VAL A 77 -8.69 9.26 -2.06
N MET A 78 -9.15 10.51 -1.90
CA MET A 78 -10.57 10.87 -2.08
C MET A 78 -11.06 10.77 -3.53
N ALA A 79 -10.17 10.90 -4.53
CA ALA A 79 -10.55 10.69 -5.93
C ALA A 79 -10.79 9.21 -6.22
N ALA A 80 -9.87 8.34 -5.75
CA ALA A 80 -10.03 6.89 -5.87
C ALA A 80 -11.28 6.37 -5.12
N GLY A 81 -11.56 6.87 -3.92
CA GLY A 81 -12.74 6.46 -3.15
C GLY A 81 -14.09 6.87 -3.78
N LYS A 82 -14.14 7.97 -4.53
CA LYS A 82 -15.34 8.38 -5.27
C LYS A 82 -15.55 7.53 -6.53
N ASP A 83 -14.47 7.18 -7.23
CA ASP A 83 -14.52 6.29 -8.40
C ASP A 83 -14.85 4.84 -7.98
N LEU A 84 -14.35 4.37 -6.83
CA LEU A 84 -14.70 3.08 -6.22
C LEU A 84 -16.19 2.94 -5.89
N ALA A 85 -16.83 4.02 -5.41
CA ALA A 85 -18.26 4.01 -5.11
C ALA A 85 -19.14 3.89 -6.37
N ASP A 86 -18.70 4.45 -7.50
CA ASP A 86 -19.36 4.26 -8.81
C ASP A 86 -18.99 2.91 -9.46
N SER A 87 -17.79 2.39 -9.20
CA SER A 87 -17.27 1.04 -9.56
C SER A 87 -17.94 -0.10 -8.78
N ALA A 88 -18.72 0.18 -7.74
CA ALA A 88 -19.56 -0.83 -7.09
C ALA A 88 -20.60 -1.47 -8.04
N ARG A 89 -20.87 -0.85 -9.21
CA ARG A 89 -21.61 -1.45 -10.35
C ARG A 89 -20.72 -1.99 -11.49
N GLY A 90 -19.41 -1.85 -11.36
CA GLY A 90 -18.40 -2.31 -12.32
C GLY A 90 -18.20 -3.83 -12.25
N SER A 91 -17.97 -4.44 -13.41
CA SER A 91 -17.60 -5.86 -13.50
C SER A 91 -16.33 -6.14 -12.70
N ASP A 92 -16.13 -7.37 -12.23
CA ASP A 92 -14.89 -7.83 -11.57
C ASP A 92 -13.62 -7.51 -12.37
N PHE A 93 -13.70 -7.41 -13.69
CA PHE A 93 -12.58 -6.96 -14.52
C PHE A 93 -12.10 -5.54 -14.15
N ILE A 94 -13.01 -4.60 -13.88
CA ILE A 94 -12.66 -3.22 -13.51
C ILE A 94 -11.99 -3.20 -12.13
N ARG A 95 -12.57 -3.92 -11.17
CA ARG A 95 -12.00 -4.09 -9.82
C ARG A 95 -10.60 -4.68 -9.86
N LEU A 96 -10.39 -5.71 -10.67
CA LEU A 96 -9.06 -6.31 -10.88
C LEU A 96 -8.06 -5.29 -11.45
N VAL A 97 -8.46 -4.50 -12.45
CA VAL A 97 -7.60 -3.45 -13.01
C VAL A 97 -7.26 -2.39 -11.96
N GLU A 98 -8.21 -1.98 -11.13
CA GLU A 98 -8.00 -1.04 -10.03
C GLU A 98 -7.00 -1.59 -9.00
N ASP A 99 -7.16 -2.85 -8.59
CA ASP A 99 -6.22 -3.52 -7.68
C ASP A 99 -4.81 -3.61 -8.28
N ILE A 100 -4.68 -3.96 -9.56
CA ILE A 100 -3.39 -4.01 -10.27
C ILE A 100 -2.70 -2.64 -10.27
N VAL A 101 -3.45 -1.56 -10.53
CA VAL A 101 -2.90 -0.20 -10.53
C VAL A 101 -2.41 0.18 -9.13
N MET A 102 -3.19 -0.12 -8.09
CA MET A 102 -2.79 0.14 -6.70
C MET A 102 -1.59 -0.71 -6.26
N ALA A 103 -1.52 -1.97 -6.71
CA ALA A 103 -0.40 -2.86 -6.44
C ALA A 103 0.89 -2.39 -7.12
N ARG A 104 0.86 -1.96 -8.39
CA ARG A 104 2.02 -1.36 -9.07
C ARG A 104 2.48 -0.06 -8.40
N GLN A 105 1.55 0.79 -7.95
CA GLN A 105 1.92 2.00 -7.18
C GLN A 105 2.61 1.66 -5.85
N SER A 106 2.16 0.60 -5.18
CA SER A 106 2.76 0.10 -3.95
C SER A 106 4.15 -0.50 -4.23
N GLU A 107 4.30 -1.29 -5.29
CA GLU A 107 5.58 -1.82 -5.77
C GLU A 107 6.61 -0.71 -5.99
N ASP A 108 6.25 0.34 -6.73
CA ASP A 108 7.12 1.50 -6.98
C ASP A 108 7.51 2.22 -5.68
N THR A 109 6.60 2.29 -4.72
CA THR A 109 6.85 2.86 -3.39
C THR A 109 7.85 2.01 -2.61
N PHE A 110 7.67 0.68 -2.57
CA PHE A 110 8.59 -0.24 -1.93
C PHE A 110 9.98 -0.21 -2.57
N LYS A 111 10.06 -0.19 -3.90
CA LYS A 111 11.31 -0.02 -4.63
C LYS A 111 12.02 1.27 -4.25
N THR A 112 11.28 2.36 -4.11
CA THR A 112 11.82 3.65 -3.64
C THR A 112 12.38 3.54 -2.22
N PHE A 113 11.67 2.86 -1.31
CA PHE A 113 12.15 2.60 0.05
C PHE A 113 13.41 1.73 0.07
N ARG A 114 13.48 0.71 -0.79
CA ARG A 114 14.67 -0.14 -0.92
C ARG A 114 15.91 0.70 -1.24
N GLU A 115 15.81 1.53 -2.27
CA GLU A 115 16.94 2.37 -2.71
C GLU A 115 17.25 3.49 -1.71
N ALA A 116 16.23 4.14 -1.15
CA ALA A 116 16.42 5.16 -0.11
C ALA A 116 17.10 4.58 1.14
N GLY A 117 16.68 3.39 1.60
CA GLY A 117 17.30 2.69 2.72
C GLY A 117 18.78 2.43 2.49
N LYS A 118 19.17 1.94 1.30
CA LYS A 118 20.58 1.77 0.92
C LYS A 118 21.36 3.08 0.99
N MET A 119 20.82 4.15 0.41
CA MET A 119 21.49 5.45 0.35
C MET A 119 21.64 6.12 1.71
N LEU A 120 20.67 5.90 2.61
CA LEU A 120 20.64 6.49 3.95
C LEU A 120 21.32 5.62 5.02
N GLY A 121 21.69 4.38 4.69
CA GLY A 121 22.19 3.40 5.65
C GLY A 121 21.09 2.87 6.60
N ASP A 122 19.83 3.00 6.21
CA ASP A 122 18.67 2.48 6.95
C ASP A 122 18.32 1.07 6.46
N MET A 123 18.87 0.07 7.17
CA MET A 123 18.68 -1.34 6.86
C MET A 123 17.21 -1.79 7.00
N ARG A 124 16.44 -1.16 7.90
CA ARG A 124 15.04 -1.53 8.13
C ARG A 124 14.18 -1.06 6.96
N LEU A 125 14.35 0.20 6.54
CA LEU A 125 13.67 0.75 5.36
C LEU A 125 14.04 -0.04 4.08
N GLN A 126 15.32 -0.40 3.95
CA GLN A 126 15.77 -1.22 2.83
C GLN A 126 15.06 -2.59 2.79
N GLN A 127 14.96 -3.27 3.93
CA GLN A 127 14.32 -4.59 4.03
C GLN A 127 12.82 -4.51 3.71
N ILE A 128 12.13 -3.50 4.23
CA ILE A 128 10.71 -3.26 3.93
C ILE A 128 10.50 -3.10 2.43
N GLY A 129 11.34 -2.29 1.79
CA GLY A 129 11.30 -2.09 0.35
C GLY A 129 11.55 -3.38 -0.43
N ASP A 130 12.56 -4.17 -0.06
CA ASP A 130 12.92 -5.38 -0.79
C ASP A 130 11.88 -6.51 -0.70
N VAL A 131 11.22 -6.66 0.45
CA VAL A 131 10.15 -7.66 0.63
C VAL A 131 8.84 -7.18 0.01
N GLY A 132 8.53 -5.88 0.11
CA GLY A 132 7.33 -5.30 -0.46
C GLY A 132 7.33 -5.36 -1.98
N GLU A 133 8.42 -4.94 -2.63
CA GLU A 133 8.57 -4.93 -4.10
C GLU A 133 8.33 -6.32 -4.70
N ARG A 134 9.01 -7.35 -4.18
CA ARG A 134 8.94 -8.72 -4.72
C ARG A 134 7.51 -9.28 -4.70
N HIS A 135 6.82 -9.18 -3.58
CA HIS A 135 5.48 -9.74 -3.45
C HIS A 135 4.39 -8.92 -4.16
N HIS A 136 4.63 -7.63 -4.44
CA HIS A 136 3.72 -6.84 -5.27
C HIS A 136 3.91 -7.12 -6.76
N ASP A 137 5.14 -7.38 -7.21
CA ASP A 137 5.39 -7.85 -8.58
C ASP A 137 4.74 -9.23 -8.83
N GLU A 138 4.74 -10.13 -7.85
CA GLU A 138 4.04 -11.42 -7.94
C GLU A 138 2.51 -11.31 -8.08
N PHE A 139 1.92 -10.20 -7.65
CA PHE A 139 0.47 -9.96 -7.78
C PHE A 139 0.09 -9.47 -9.17
N VAL A 140 1.00 -8.82 -9.92
CA VAL A 140 0.70 -8.14 -11.18
C VAL A 140 1.30 -8.85 -12.39
#